data_AF-A0A928SR55-F1
#
_entry.id   AF-A0A928SR55-F1
#
_cell.length_a   1.000
_cell.length_b   1.000
_cell.length_c   1.000
_cell.angle_alpha   90.00
_cell.angle_beta   90.00
_cell.angle_gamma   90.00
#
_symmetry.space_group_name_H-M   'P 1'
#
loop_
_entity.id
_entity.type
_entity.pdbx_description
1 polymer ?
#
loop_
_entity_poly.entity_id
_entity_poly.type
_entity_poly.pdbx_seq_one_letter_code
_entity_poly.pdbx_strand_id
1 'polypeptide(L)'
;MLIRRRYLRRRPACFASVLISIVVLAQGCSSSDSCEDTRSCGSAKDAGGEGAAPDGGADATTDGADAVPPDSAVGDFSISSAPGPVTLTLGNSVELTVSITRSSGSSESAVVSAEGLPAGVVSTTAIAAPTDASVTLTISATLAAPQGPKDITVSATGSSTGLNRTAATSLFVRGRPGSLDTTFGNQGQLEAHAGGVDSYCLDMAIRSDDSIVLAGWVGVGPVGGTTPNGTALAKFKPDGTPDSTFGGSGTVHAPIAADERGTVIADQGAKGVVVFTESNAPTGGVLRRYQADGSIDSAFGSGGTATLPAAAKKFSARNLVVQSDGKLLLAGSALNASNNWNFAVARLSADGQIDSTFAAGGLVVVAGTVCELANEARINTNGSIMLVGESHDCYDPQSYQPLMAKLTPTGAPDPNFGTQGKSLLFAPTSGQAHAFLFEPPSSFIVLTGKGLGTLSLVDSAGKDTQTLGVFGSVTFPQHATHLIRQGDNKILAVGFVGEHILLTRFLPDFKLDGAFGEGGQYVVSTGSLLMYGIRIGFQKDGRIVMASTKWLPPYTTPSFRMWAARFWN
;
A
#
# COMPACT_ATOMS: atom_id res chain seq x y z
N MET A 1 -6.78 -53.31 -34.42
CA MET A 1 -6.70 -52.95 -35.86
C MET A 1 -6.57 -51.43 -35.95
N LEU A 2 -5.83 -50.89 -36.92
CA LEU A 2 -5.51 -49.45 -37.08
C LEU A 2 -6.80 -48.59 -37.26
N ILE A 3 -6.82 -47.28 -36.98
CA ILE A 3 -6.16 -46.20 -37.75
C ILE A 3 -5.82 -44.98 -36.87
N ARG A 4 -4.57 -44.50 -36.96
CA ARG A 4 -4.16 -43.14 -36.56
C ARG A 4 -4.30 -42.20 -37.76
N ARG A 5 -4.83 -40.99 -37.58
CA ARG A 5 -4.64 -39.87 -38.53
C ARG A 5 -3.60 -38.89 -37.97
N ARG A 6 -2.48 -38.73 -38.69
CA ARG A 6 -1.57 -37.58 -38.57
C ARG A 6 -1.93 -36.57 -39.65
N TYR A 7 -1.89 -35.27 -39.36
CA TYR A 7 -1.67 -34.24 -40.38
C TYR A 7 -0.75 -33.12 -39.86
N LEU A 8 0.47 -33.15 -40.40
CA LEU A 8 1.42 -32.06 -40.66
C LEU A 8 1.16 -30.66 -40.07
N ARG A 9 2.06 -30.20 -39.18
CA ARG A 9 2.36 -28.75 -39.03
C ARG A 9 3.46 -28.37 -40.03
N ARG A 10 3.19 -27.36 -40.88
CA ARG A 10 4.24 -26.67 -41.66
C ARG A 10 4.90 -25.59 -40.79
N ARG A 11 6.22 -25.45 -40.90
CA ARG A 11 6.95 -24.22 -40.53
C ARG A 11 6.91 -23.23 -41.71
N PRO A 12 7.02 -21.93 -41.44
CA PRO A 12 7.93 -21.06 -42.18
C PRO A 12 9.13 -20.67 -41.29
N ALA A 13 10.20 -20.18 -41.90
CA ALA A 13 11.43 -19.79 -41.24
C ALA A 13 11.89 -18.39 -41.70
N CYS A 14 12.76 -17.78 -40.89
CA CYS A 14 13.65 -16.66 -41.22
C CYS A 14 13.03 -15.30 -41.59
N PHE A 15 13.32 -14.29 -40.76
CA PHE A 15 14.13 -13.15 -41.22
C PHE A 15 15.16 -12.79 -40.12
N ALA A 16 16.28 -12.17 -40.50
CA ALA A 16 17.46 -12.00 -39.64
C ALA A 16 17.96 -10.54 -39.60
N SER A 17 18.74 -10.20 -38.56
CA SER A 17 19.65 -9.04 -38.44
C SER A 17 20.55 -9.32 -37.23
N VAL A 18 21.80 -9.77 -37.37
CA VAL A 18 23.05 -9.09 -37.81
C VAL A 18 23.74 -8.31 -36.67
N LEU A 19 25.04 -8.62 -36.47
CA LEU A 19 25.94 -8.14 -35.42
C LEU A 19 26.42 -6.69 -35.65
N ILE A 20 26.88 -6.04 -34.57
CA ILE A 20 28.10 -5.19 -34.61
C ILE A 20 29.04 -5.63 -33.47
N SER A 21 30.35 -5.59 -33.74
CA SER A 21 31.41 -6.26 -32.97
C SER A 21 32.02 -5.42 -31.85
N ILE A 22 32.61 -6.12 -30.87
CA ILE A 22 33.53 -5.58 -29.86
C ILE A 22 34.86 -5.21 -30.54
N VAL A 23 35.45 -4.07 -30.16
CA VAL A 23 36.85 -3.72 -30.45
C VAL A 23 37.62 -3.68 -29.13
N VAL A 24 38.67 -4.49 -29.05
CA VAL A 24 39.72 -4.41 -28.01
C VAL A 24 40.95 -3.81 -28.66
N LEU A 25 41.51 -2.77 -28.05
CA LEU A 25 42.91 -2.37 -28.23
C LEU A 25 43.52 -2.06 -26.87
N ALA A 26 44.80 -2.37 -26.73
CA ALA A 26 45.54 -2.33 -25.46
C ALA A 26 46.84 -1.52 -25.62
N GLN A 27 47.56 -1.40 -24.49
CA GLN A 27 48.95 -0.93 -24.32
C GLN A 27 49.17 0.56 -24.05
N GLY A 28 50.05 0.83 -23.08
CA GLY A 28 50.51 2.18 -22.70
C GLY A 28 51.05 2.27 -21.26
N CYS A 29 52.15 1.57 -20.94
CA CYS A 29 52.81 1.68 -19.62
C CYS A 29 53.85 2.81 -19.56
N SER A 30 53.91 3.51 -18.42
CA SER A 30 55.10 4.13 -17.81
C SER A 30 54.71 4.53 -16.37
N SER A 31 55.33 4.05 -15.27
CA SER A 31 56.62 4.46 -14.68
C SER A 31 56.79 5.99 -14.58
N SER A 32 57.18 6.63 -13.48
CA SER A 32 57.40 6.26 -12.05
C SER A 32 57.50 7.60 -11.25
N ASP A 33 57.85 7.76 -9.97
CA ASP A 33 58.42 6.91 -8.89
C ASP A 33 57.94 7.45 -7.51
N SER A 34 58.32 6.81 -6.39
CA SER A 34 58.13 7.34 -5.02
C SER A 34 59.32 8.20 -4.55
N CYS A 35 59.08 9.23 -3.70
CA CYS A 35 60.02 9.59 -2.62
C CYS A 35 59.41 10.53 -1.57
N GLU A 36 60.03 10.52 -0.38
CA GLU A 36 59.60 11.20 0.84
C GLU A 36 60.20 12.63 1.01
N ASP A 37 59.54 13.38 1.89
CA ASP A 37 60.08 14.27 2.94
C ASP A 37 61.45 14.96 2.72
N THR A 38 61.47 16.30 2.76
CA THR A 38 62.66 17.06 3.19
C THR A 38 62.29 18.36 3.92
N ARG A 39 62.95 18.57 5.06
CA ARG A 39 62.90 19.78 5.89
C ARG A 39 63.91 20.83 5.40
N SER A 40 63.59 22.11 5.53
CA SER A 40 64.53 23.18 5.90
C SER A 40 63.71 24.37 6.43
N CYS A 41 63.78 24.72 7.71
CA CYS A 41 64.82 25.53 8.37
C CYS A 41 64.99 26.94 7.75
N GLY A 42 64.67 27.94 8.57
CA GLY A 42 64.72 29.38 8.27
C GLY A 42 64.50 30.25 9.51
N SER A 43 65.40 30.15 10.48
CA SER A 43 65.59 31.12 11.57
C SER A 43 66.03 32.49 11.01
N ALA A 44 65.91 33.64 11.66
CA ALA A 44 65.29 34.09 12.92
C ALA A 44 65.19 35.63 12.86
N LYS A 45 64.49 36.28 13.81
CA LYS A 45 65.07 37.40 14.59
C LYS A 45 64.18 37.87 15.74
N ASP A 46 64.86 38.24 16.81
CA ASP A 46 64.29 38.68 18.09
C ASP A 46 63.79 40.13 18.09
N ALA A 47 63.08 40.43 19.19
CA ALA A 47 63.04 41.66 20.00
C ALA A 47 63.90 42.88 19.56
N GLY A 48 63.51 44.13 19.83
CA GLY A 48 62.55 44.63 20.81
C GLY A 48 63.26 45.47 21.89
N GLY A 49 62.66 46.59 22.31
CA GLY A 49 63.13 47.36 23.48
C GLY A 49 63.89 48.68 23.17
N GLU A 50 63.12 49.78 23.18
CA GLU A 50 63.39 51.04 23.90
C GLU A 50 64.71 51.83 23.74
N GLY A 51 64.55 53.12 23.38
CA GLY A 51 65.01 54.21 24.27
C GLY A 51 66.15 55.12 23.79
N ALA A 52 65.79 56.29 23.23
CA ALA A 52 66.30 57.62 23.65
C ALA A 52 65.79 58.75 22.71
N ALA A 53 65.28 59.83 23.32
CA ALA A 53 65.06 61.14 22.70
C ALA A 53 66.29 62.05 23.02
N PRO A 54 66.49 63.27 22.47
CA PRO A 54 65.44 64.25 22.11
C PRO A 54 65.54 64.91 20.72
N ASP A 55 64.40 65.46 20.29
CA ASP A 55 64.27 66.31 19.10
C ASP A 55 64.95 67.68 19.23
N GLY A 56 65.29 68.26 18.08
CA GLY A 56 65.57 69.68 17.94
C GLY A 56 65.16 70.20 16.56
N GLY A 57 64.21 71.15 16.52
CA GLY A 57 64.09 72.12 15.43
C GLY A 57 63.31 71.67 14.18
N ALA A 58 62.01 71.98 14.19
CA ALA A 58 61.10 72.22 13.07
C ALA A 58 61.67 72.29 11.63
N ASP A 59 60.95 71.65 10.70
CA ASP A 59 60.46 72.35 9.50
C ASP A 59 59.07 71.81 9.09
N ALA A 60 58.30 72.61 8.34
CA ALA A 60 56.94 72.31 7.95
C ALA A 60 56.84 71.87 6.49
N THR A 61 56.52 70.60 6.26
CA THR A 61 56.13 70.09 4.93
C THR A 61 54.77 69.40 5.00
N THR A 62 53.87 69.84 4.14
CA THR A 62 52.54 69.25 3.94
C THR A 62 52.66 67.88 3.29
N ASP A 63 52.36 66.81 4.02
CA ASP A 63 51.98 65.53 3.41
C ASP A 63 50.47 65.42 3.34
N GLY A 64 49.97 65.08 2.15
CA GLY A 64 48.58 64.72 1.95
C GLY A 64 48.32 63.40 2.66
N ALA A 65 47.37 63.40 3.59
CA ALA A 65 46.85 62.14 4.11
C ALA A 65 46.19 61.40 2.94
N ASP A 66 46.81 60.30 2.49
CA ASP A 66 46.11 59.25 1.76
C ASP A 66 44.98 58.75 2.65
N ALA A 67 43.79 59.30 2.43
CA ALA A 67 42.58 58.82 3.05
C ALA A 67 42.35 57.41 2.53
N VAL A 68 42.66 56.42 3.37
CA VAL A 68 42.11 55.07 3.22
C VAL A 68 40.62 55.24 2.94
N PRO A 69 40.10 54.79 1.77
CA PRO A 69 38.70 54.98 1.46
C PRO A 69 37.86 54.38 2.59
N PRO A 70 36.72 54.99 2.97
CA PRO A 70 35.84 54.35 3.93
C PRO A 70 35.51 52.95 3.41
N ASP A 71 35.81 51.94 4.25
CA ASP A 71 35.62 50.54 3.88
C ASP A 71 34.19 50.37 3.38
N SER A 72 34.07 49.93 2.12
CA SER A 72 32.84 50.09 1.35
C SER A 72 31.79 49.18 1.96
N ALA A 73 30.89 49.76 2.76
CA ALA A 73 29.98 49.03 3.64
C ALA A 73 29.38 47.81 2.94
N VAL A 74 29.87 46.63 3.33
CA VAL A 74 29.59 45.37 2.64
C VAL A 74 28.09 45.13 2.63
N GLY A 75 27.53 44.88 1.45
CA GLY A 75 26.12 44.60 1.28
C GLY A 75 25.68 43.40 2.12
N ASP A 76 24.63 43.53 2.92
CA ASP A 76 24.03 42.42 3.68
C ASP A 76 22.55 42.26 3.37
N PHE A 77 22.08 41.02 3.43
CA PHE A 77 20.72 40.61 3.11
C PHE A 77 20.30 39.39 3.93
N SER A 78 19.01 39.14 3.97
CA SER A 78 18.41 37.93 4.51
C SER A 78 17.59 37.23 3.42
N ILE A 79 17.39 35.92 3.55
CA ILE A 79 16.56 35.14 2.64
C ILE A 79 15.54 34.29 3.39
N SER A 80 14.41 34.03 2.73
CA SER A 80 13.39 33.06 3.15
C SER A 80 12.83 32.35 1.93
N SER A 81 12.33 31.12 2.09
CA SER A 81 11.77 30.33 1.00
C SER A 81 10.34 29.86 1.30
N ALA A 82 9.50 29.82 0.27
CA ALA A 82 8.10 29.41 0.35
C ALA A 82 7.65 28.71 -0.95
N PRO A 83 6.83 27.65 -0.89
CA PRO A 83 6.33 27.01 0.33
C PRO A 83 7.41 26.22 1.06
N GLY A 84 7.24 26.04 2.37
CA GLY A 84 7.99 25.09 3.18
C GLY A 84 7.02 24.43 4.17
N PRO A 85 6.90 23.09 4.21
CA PRO A 85 7.61 22.08 3.41
C PRO A 85 7.17 22.01 1.92
N VAL A 86 8.02 21.45 1.07
CA VAL A 86 7.78 21.25 -0.37
C VAL A 86 7.47 19.77 -0.65
N THR A 87 6.42 19.48 -1.44
CA THR A 87 6.16 18.12 -1.94
C THR A 87 6.38 18.06 -3.46
N LEU A 88 7.22 17.12 -3.91
CA LEU A 88 7.56 16.92 -5.32
C LEU A 88 7.15 15.51 -5.75
N THR A 89 6.37 15.41 -6.84
CA THR A 89 5.95 14.12 -7.39
C THR A 89 6.95 13.66 -8.46
N LEU A 90 7.32 12.38 -8.45
CA LEU A 90 8.26 11.80 -9.42
C LEU A 90 7.83 12.09 -10.88
N GLY A 91 8.78 12.56 -11.70
CA GLY A 91 8.55 12.93 -13.09
C GLY A 91 7.86 14.29 -13.31
N ASN A 92 7.68 15.09 -12.25
CA ASN A 92 7.09 16.43 -12.30
C ASN A 92 8.09 17.48 -11.76
N SER A 93 7.66 18.74 -11.75
CA SER A 93 8.38 19.88 -11.16
C SER A 93 7.50 20.64 -10.17
N VAL A 94 8.13 21.40 -9.27
CA VAL A 94 7.50 22.30 -8.30
C VAL A 94 8.29 23.61 -8.24
N GLU A 95 7.60 24.72 -7.99
CA GLU A 95 8.21 26.03 -7.82
C GLU A 95 8.46 26.33 -6.34
N LEU A 96 9.65 26.87 -6.05
CA LEU A 96 10.07 27.36 -4.75
C LEU A 96 10.42 28.84 -4.88
N THR A 97 9.60 29.70 -4.31
CA THR A 97 9.82 31.14 -4.26
C THR A 97 10.82 31.47 -3.16
N VAL A 98 11.85 32.24 -3.48
CA VAL A 98 12.87 32.72 -2.55
C VAL A 98 12.78 34.25 -2.49
N SER A 99 12.40 34.77 -1.34
CA SER A 99 12.35 36.20 -1.06
C SER A 99 13.67 36.64 -0.42
N ILE A 100 14.22 37.75 -0.92
CA ILE A 100 15.47 38.35 -0.46
C ILE A 100 15.19 39.78 -0.02
N THR A 101 15.58 40.10 1.22
CA THR A 101 15.40 41.43 1.84
C THR A 101 16.75 42.01 2.22
N ARG A 102 17.05 43.21 1.76
CA ARG A 102 18.32 43.92 1.98
C ARG A 102 18.33 44.61 3.33
N SER A 103 19.47 44.59 4.00
CA SER A 103 19.61 45.08 5.38
C SER A 103 20.61 46.23 5.53
N SER A 104 21.71 46.22 4.78
CA SER A 104 22.70 47.31 4.78
C SER A 104 23.62 47.27 3.56
N GLY A 105 24.41 48.33 3.37
CA GLY A 105 25.54 48.35 2.43
C GLY A 105 25.18 48.58 0.97
N SER A 106 26.14 48.34 0.07
CA SER A 106 25.94 48.44 -1.38
C SER A 106 25.11 47.28 -1.92
N SER A 107 24.09 47.60 -2.71
CA SER A 107 23.13 46.64 -3.26
C SER A 107 23.73 45.84 -4.43
N GLU A 108 24.03 44.55 -4.21
CA GLU A 108 24.55 43.63 -5.24
C GLU A 108 23.52 42.57 -5.67
N SER A 109 23.62 42.03 -6.90
CA SER A 109 22.83 40.85 -7.27
C SER A 109 23.24 39.61 -6.45
N ALA A 110 22.30 38.69 -6.23
CA ALA A 110 22.57 37.41 -5.56
C ALA A 110 22.25 36.23 -6.48
N VAL A 111 23.16 35.27 -6.60
CA VAL A 111 22.92 33.98 -7.26
C VAL A 111 22.23 33.06 -6.27
N VAL A 112 21.06 32.55 -6.62
CA VAL A 112 20.20 31.74 -5.76
C VAL A 112 20.12 30.31 -6.29
N SER A 113 20.32 29.34 -5.40
CA SER A 113 20.37 27.91 -5.72
C SER A 113 19.79 27.05 -4.60
N ALA A 114 19.36 25.83 -4.93
CA ALA A 114 18.98 24.80 -3.95
C ALA A 114 20.05 23.70 -3.91
N GLU A 115 20.51 23.38 -2.70
CA GLU A 115 21.58 22.43 -2.39
C GLU A 115 21.06 21.27 -1.53
N GLY A 116 21.82 20.17 -1.48
CA GLY A 116 21.44 18.96 -0.74
C GLY A 116 20.36 18.11 -1.41
N LEU A 117 19.97 18.42 -2.65
CA LEU A 117 18.98 17.66 -3.43
C LEU A 117 19.37 16.16 -3.54
N PRO A 118 18.40 15.24 -3.49
CA PRO A 118 18.68 13.81 -3.64
C PRO A 118 18.98 13.46 -5.12
N ALA A 119 19.61 12.31 -5.35
CA ALA A 119 19.99 11.86 -6.69
C ALA A 119 18.76 11.79 -7.62
N GLY A 120 18.90 12.32 -8.84
CA GLY A 120 17.79 12.38 -9.80
C GLY A 120 16.77 13.50 -9.53
N VAL A 121 17.03 14.41 -8.58
CA VAL A 121 16.32 15.68 -8.42
C VAL A 121 17.28 16.82 -8.75
N VAL A 122 16.81 17.81 -9.51
CA VAL A 122 17.58 19.00 -9.93
C VAL A 122 16.79 20.27 -9.64
N SER A 123 17.49 21.39 -9.47
CA SER A 123 16.89 22.73 -9.38
C SER A 123 17.47 23.61 -10.48
N THR A 124 16.67 24.55 -10.98
CA THR A 124 17.24 25.73 -11.66
C THR A 124 18.02 26.59 -10.67
N THR A 125 18.87 27.46 -11.19
CA THR A 125 19.41 28.62 -10.46
C THR A 125 18.70 29.89 -10.92
N ALA A 126 18.70 30.91 -10.07
CA ALA A 126 18.14 32.23 -10.39
C ALA A 126 19.13 33.33 -9.99
N ILE A 127 18.95 34.53 -10.55
CA ILE A 127 19.70 35.72 -10.16
C ILE A 127 18.70 36.75 -9.66
N ALA A 128 18.85 37.16 -8.40
CA ALA A 128 18.05 38.21 -7.79
C ALA A 128 18.63 39.59 -8.10
N ALA A 129 17.74 40.53 -8.41
CA ALA A 129 18.07 41.94 -8.60
C ALA A 129 18.74 42.53 -7.33
N PRO A 130 19.55 43.59 -7.45
CA PRO A 130 20.23 44.22 -6.32
C PRO A 130 19.29 44.80 -5.24
N THR A 131 18.04 45.06 -5.56
CA THR A 131 17.00 45.50 -4.61
C THR A 131 16.47 44.36 -3.74
N ASP A 132 15.48 44.65 -2.89
CA ASP A 132 14.54 43.61 -2.44
C ASP A 132 13.93 42.92 -3.67
N ALA A 133 13.82 41.60 -3.61
CA ALA A 133 13.46 40.78 -4.76
C ALA A 133 12.82 39.46 -4.33
N SER A 134 12.05 38.88 -5.25
CA SER A 134 11.54 37.52 -5.14
C SER A 134 11.89 36.79 -6.42
N VAL A 135 12.53 35.62 -6.31
CA VAL A 135 12.90 34.76 -7.45
C VAL A 135 12.30 33.38 -7.28
N THR A 136 12.10 32.66 -8.38
CA THR A 136 11.58 31.28 -8.35
C THR A 136 12.66 30.30 -8.78
N LEU A 137 12.87 29.26 -7.98
CA LEU A 137 13.60 28.05 -8.35
C LEU A 137 12.60 26.99 -8.79
N THR A 138 12.88 26.28 -9.87
CA THR A 138 12.06 25.15 -10.34
C THR A 138 12.79 23.85 -9.99
N ILE A 139 12.26 23.11 -9.02
CA ILE A 139 12.81 21.83 -8.58
C ILE A 139 12.08 20.71 -9.33
N SER A 140 12.83 19.81 -9.98
CA SER A 140 12.29 18.77 -10.87
C SER A 140 12.83 17.39 -10.48
N ALA A 141 11.97 16.38 -10.46
CA ALA A 141 12.35 15.00 -10.15
C ALA A 141 12.24 14.08 -11.37
N THR A 142 13.26 13.26 -11.61
CA THR A 142 13.17 12.10 -12.52
C THR A 142 12.26 11.01 -11.94
N LEU A 143 11.87 10.03 -12.75
CA LEU A 143 11.10 8.86 -12.28
C LEU A 143 11.93 7.88 -11.41
N ALA A 144 13.26 8.00 -11.42
CA ALA A 144 14.18 7.15 -10.66
C ALA A 144 14.71 7.81 -9.38
N ALA A 145 14.27 9.03 -9.05
CA ALA A 145 14.67 9.70 -7.82
C ALA A 145 14.15 8.93 -6.58
N PRO A 146 14.93 8.84 -5.49
CA PRO A 146 14.50 8.13 -4.29
C PRO A 146 13.36 8.90 -3.61
N GLN A 147 12.32 8.16 -3.19
CA GLN A 147 11.18 8.71 -2.46
C GLN A 147 11.55 8.95 -0.99
N GLY A 148 10.87 9.90 -0.35
CA GLY A 148 11.00 10.20 1.08
C GLY A 148 11.34 11.65 1.40
N PRO A 149 11.52 11.96 2.69
CA PRO A 149 11.92 13.29 3.15
C PRO A 149 13.41 13.53 2.90
N LYS A 150 13.75 14.77 2.55
CA LYS A 150 15.13 15.24 2.41
C LYS A 150 15.21 16.71 2.80
N ASP A 151 16.06 17.02 3.77
CA ASP A 151 16.40 18.41 4.08
C ASP A 151 17.24 18.99 2.95
N ILE A 152 16.85 20.18 2.49
CA ILE A 152 17.52 20.93 1.42
C ILE A 152 17.83 22.34 1.90
N THR A 153 18.90 22.91 1.39
CA THR A 153 19.31 24.28 1.74
C THR A 153 19.14 25.18 0.53
N VAL A 154 18.37 26.24 0.66
CA VAL A 154 18.41 27.34 -0.30
C VAL A 154 19.59 28.22 0.08
N SER A 155 20.50 28.45 -0.86
CA SER A 155 21.61 29.39 -0.72
C SER A 155 21.40 30.60 -1.62
N ALA A 156 21.83 31.76 -1.16
CA ALA A 156 21.91 32.98 -1.96
C ALA A 156 23.26 33.64 -1.71
N THR A 157 24.07 33.75 -2.77
CA THR A 157 25.45 34.24 -2.71
C THR A 157 25.57 35.57 -3.46
N GLY A 158 26.05 36.61 -2.77
CA GLY A 158 26.32 37.92 -3.34
C GLY A 158 27.36 37.87 -4.46
N SER A 159 27.04 38.46 -5.61
CA SER A 159 27.84 38.37 -6.85
C SER A 159 29.22 39.03 -6.78
N SER A 160 29.43 39.95 -5.84
CA SER A 160 30.64 40.76 -5.69
C SER A 160 31.35 40.55 -4.36
N THR A 161 30.61 40.27 -3.28
CA THR A 161 31.16 40.04 -1.94
C THR A 161 31.45 38.56 -1.65
N GLY A 162 30.78 37.64 -2.36
CA GLY A 162 30.76 36.22 -2.00
C GLY A 162 29.97 35.91 -0.72
N LEU A 163 29.26 36.89 -0.15
CA LEU A 163 28.46 36.72 1.07
C LEU A 163 27.34 35.73 0.80
N ASN A 164 27.36 34.59 1.50
CA ASN A 164 26.30 33.57 1.42
C ASN A 164 25.30 33.73 2.58
N ARG A 165 24.03 33.54 2.28
CA ARG A 165 22.91 33.45 3.22
C ARG A 165 22.09 32.22 2.87
N THR A 166 21.68 31.47 3.88
CA THR A 166 20.98 30.19 3.70
C THR A 166 19.63 30.15 4.40
N ALA A 167 18.69 29.42 3.81
CA ALA A 167 17.40 29.08 4.41
C ALA A 167 17.15 27.57 4.24
N ALA A 168 16.96 26.87 5.35
CA ALA A 168 16.62 25.45 5.36
C ALA A 168 15.13 25.25 5.02
N THR A 169 14.82 24.25 4.20
CA THR A 169 13.46 23.76 3.97
C THR A 169 13.49 22.25 3.72
N SER A 170 12.36 21.57 3.93
CA SER A 170 12.27 20.12 3.70
C SER A 170 11.54 19.81 2.40
N LEU A 171 12.16 18.96 1.58
CA LEU A 171 11.60 18.40 0.36
C LEU A 171 11.10 16.99 0.65
N PHE A 172 9.85 16.70 0.28
CA PHE A 172 9.30 15.35 0.30
C PHE A 172 9.09 14.86 -1.13
N VAL A 173 9.90 13.90 -1.58
CA VAL A 173 9.77 13.27 -2.89
C VAL A 173 8.77 12.12 -2.78
N ARG A 174 7.65 12.19 -3.50
CA ARG A 174 6.61 11.16 -3.50
C ARG A 174 6.47 10.49 -4.87
N GLY A 175 6.06 9.22 -4.86
CA GLY A 175 5.64 8.53 -6.09
C GLY A 175 4.40 9.14 -6.72
N ARG A 176 4.11 8.72 -7.96
CA ARG A 176 2.87 9.10 -8.66
C ARG A 176 1.68 8.35 -8.07
N PRO A 177 0.45 8.90 -8.11
CA PRO A 177 -0.76 8.15 -7.79
C PRO A 177 -0.74 6.73 -8.38
N GLY A 178 -0.98 5.72 -7.54
CA GLY A 178 -0.92 4.30 -7.90
C GLY A 178 0.46 3.65 -7.88
N SER A 179 1.56 4.41 -7.93
CA SER A 179 2.90 3.82 -7.91
C SER A 179 3.24 3.23 -6.54
N LEU A 180 4.14 2.23 -6.51
CA LEU A 180 4.66 1.68 -5.27
C LEU A 180 5.31 2.77 -4.39
N ASP A 181 5.03 2.74 -3.09
CA ASP A 181 5.60 3.66 -2.11
C ASP A 181 6.87 3.06 -1.50
N THR A 182 8.03 3.42 -2.05
CA THR A 182 9.31 2.85 -1.63
C THR A 182 9.78 3.32 -0.24
N THR A 183 9.03 4.23 0.42
CA THR A 183 9.28 4.64 1.81
C THR A 183 8.71 3.67 2.84
N PHE A 184 7.92 2.68 2.40
CA PHE A 184 7.26 1.69 3.24
C PHE A 184 8.05 0.37 3.31
N GLY A 185 8.24 -0.18 4.51
CA GLY A 185 8.87 -1.46 4.76
C GLY A 185 10.23 -1.60 4.08
N ASN A 186 10.43 -2.68 3.34
CA ASN A 186 11.55 -2.87 2.43
C ASN A 186 11.11 -2.52 0.99
N GLN A 187 11.46 -1.31 0.54
CA GLN A 187 11.23 -0.84 -0.85
C GLN A 187 9.76 -0.96 -1.31
N GLY A 188 8.82 -0.63 -0.41
CA GLY A 188 7.37 -0.64 -0.65
C GLY A 188 6.67 -1.95 -0.32
N GLN A 189 7.40 -2.96 0.19
CA GLN A 189 6.87 -4.27 0.55
C GLN A 189 7.22 -4.64 1.99
N LEU A 190 6.42 -5.53 2.58
CA LEU A 190 6.74 -6.20 3.84
C LEU A 190 6.43 -7.69 3.74
N GLU A 191 7.15 -8.48 4.53
CA GLU A 191 6.99 -9.93 4.62
C GLU A 191 7.05 -10.38 6.07
N ALA A 192 6.25 -11.39 6.42
CA ALA A 192 6.34 -12.11 7.68
C ALA A 192 6.42 -13.62 7.47
N HIS A 193 7.17 -14.25 8.37
CA HIS A 193 7.21 -15.70 8.55
C HIS A 193 6.86 -16.02 10.00
N ALA A 194 5.61 -16.41 10.24
CA ALA A 194 5.06 -16.62 11.58
C ALA A 194 5.35 -18.03 12.13
N GLY A 195 6.50 -18.60 11.77
CA GLY A 195 6.87 -19.99 12.06
C GLY A 195 6.34 -21.01 11.04
N GLY A 196 6.55 -22.29 11.33
CA GLY A 196 6.23 -23.40 10.43
C GLY A 196 7.23 -23.55 9.26
N VAL A 197 6.83 -24.29 8.23
CA VAL A 197 7.53 -24.32 6.93
C VAL A 197 7.02 -23.24 5.97
N ASP A 198 5.73 -22.90 6.11
CA ASP A 198 4.97 -22.04 5.20
C ASP A 198 4.05 -21.14 6.02
N SER A 199 4.02 -19.83 5.71
CA SER A 199 3.07 -18.87 6.29
C SER A 199 2.15 -18.30 5.21
N TYR A 200 0.85 -18.38 5.42
CA TYR A 200 -0.19 -17.90 4.51
C TYR A 200 -0.87 -16.67 5.11
N CYS A 201 -1.15 -15.67 4.27
CA CYS A 201 -2.00 -14.52 4.59
C CYS A 201 -3.32 -14.65 3.82
N LEU A 202 -4.43 -14.61 4.54
CA LEU A 202 -5.80 -14.68 4.00
C LEU A 202 -6.60 -13.40 4.24
N ASP A 203 -6.27 -12.62 5.27
CA ASP A 203 -6.95 -11.36 5.55
C ASP A 203 -6.04 -10.30 6.21
N MET A 204 -6.46 -9.04 6.20
CA MET A 204 -5.70 -7.92 6.77
C MET A 204 -6.62 -6.91 7.46
N ALA A 205 -6.24 -6.48 8.66
CA ALA A 205 -6.83 -5.32 9.34
C ALA A 205 -5.82 -4.17 9.37
N ILE A 206 -6.24 -2.98 8.92
CA ILE A 206 -5.58 -1.72 9.26
C ILE A 206 -6.26 -1.22 10.52
N ARG A 207 -5.47 -1.03 11.58
CA ARG A 207 -5.96 -0.68 12.91
C ARG A 207 -6.20 0.83 13.04
N SER A 208 -7.00 1.19 14.03
CA SER A 208 -7.24 2.57 14.47
C SER A 208 -5.97 3.36 14.89
N ASP A 209 -4.84 2.71 15.10
CA ASP A 209 -3.50 3.31 15.32
C ASP A 209 -2.66 3.41 14.02
N ASP A 210 -3.25 3.09 12.86
CA ASP A 210 -2.65 3.02 11.51
C ASP A 210 -1.63 1.87 11.32
N SER A 211 -1.46 1.01 12.34
CA SER A 211 -0.69 -0.23 12.22
C SER A 211 -1.44 -1.31 11.43
N ILE A 212 -0.70 -2.27 10.87
CA ILE A 212 -1.23 -3.29 9.96
C ILE A 212 -1.11 -4.65 10.65
N VAL A 213 -2.20 -5.41 10.71
CA VAL A 213 -2.20 -6.81 11.17
C VAL A 213 -2.59 -7.71 10.01
N LEU A 214 -1.66 -8.56 9.60
CA LEU A 214 -1.92 -9.66 8.66
C LEU A 214 -2.42 -10.88 9.43
N ALA A 215 -3.41 -11.58 8.88
CA ALA A 215 -3.99 -12.79 9.45
C ALA A 215 -4.02 -13.95 8.47
N GLY A 216 -3.80 -15.15 8.99
CA GLY A 216 -3.87 -16.37 8.21
C GLY A 216 -3.47 -17.59 9.04
N TRP A 217 -2.65 -18.45 8.46
CA TRP A 217 -2.27 -19.72 9.06
C TRP A 217 -0.86 -20.16 8.63
N VAL A 218 -0.29 -21.09 9.38
CA VAL A 218 0.99 -21.75 9.07
C VAL A 218 0.82 -23.26 8.93
N GLY A 219 1.59 -23.84 8.01
CA GLY A 219 1.78 -25.29 7.93
C GLY A 219 2.94 -25.72 8.83
N VAL A 220 2.69 -26.63 9.78
CA VAL A 220 3.72 -27.07 10.76
C VAL A 220 4.35 -28.44 10.44
N GLY A 221 4.42 -28.82 9.16
CA GLY A 221 5.08 -30.06 8.77
C GLY A 221 5.35 -30.21 7.27
N PRO A 222 5.95 -31.33 6.84
CA PRO A 222 6.38 -31.55 5.47
C PRO A 222 5.22 -31.45 4.47
N VAL A 223 5.53 -30.90 3.29
CA VAL A 223 4.60 -30.79 2.16
C VAL A 223 3.93 -32.13 1.85
N GLY A 224 2.62 -32.21 2.02
CA GLY A 224 1.82 -33.44 1.83
C GLY A 224 1.58 -34.28 3.08
N GLY A 225 2.05 -33.87 4.26
CA GLY A 225 1.77 -34.53 5.54
C GLY A 225 0.43 -34.12 6.19
N THR A 226 -0.08 -34.95 7.09
CA THR A 226 -1.31 -34.71 7.89
C THR A 226 -1.03 -33.92 9.18
N THR A 227 -0.09 -32.98 9.15
CA THR A 227 0.31 -32.20 10.33
C THR A 227 -0.60 -31.00 10.56
N PRO A 228 -0.80 -30.57 11.83
CA PRO A 228 -1.77 -29.52 12.14
C PRO A 228 -1.51 -28.19 11.45
N ASN A 229 -2.58 -27.49 11.12
CA ASN A 229 -2.50 -26.08 10.74
C ASN A 229 -2.66 -25.23 12.01
N GLY A 230 -1.89 -24.14 12.12
CA GLY A 230 -1.98 -23.19 13.24
C GLY A 230 -2.34 -21.78 12.75
N THR A 231 -3.07 -21.02 13.56
CA THR A 231 -3.42 -19.62 13.24
C THR A 231 -2.22 -18.70 13.44
N ALA A 232 -1.99 -17.82 12.48
CA ALA A 232 -0.83 -16.94 12.43
C ALA A 232 -1.25 -15.48 12.26
N LEU A 233 -0.65 -14.59 13.06
CA LEU A 233 -0.81 -13.14 12.94
C LEU A 233 0.57 -12.48 12.85
N ALA A 234 0.68 -11.42 12.05
CA ALA A 234 1.88 -10.58 12.00
C ALA A 234 1.48 -9.11 12.05
N LYS A 235 2.13 -8.33 12.92
CA LYS A 235 1.84 -6.90 13.11
C LYS A 235 3.03 -6.05 12.66
N PHE A 236 2.70 -5.00 11.93
CA PHE A 236 3.64 -4.02 11.39
C PHE A 236 3.17 -2.62 11.77
N LYS A 237 4.12 -1.72 11.98
CA LYS A 237 3.88 -0.29 12.24
C LYS A 237 3.34 0.40 10.97
N PRO A 238 2.87 1.66 11.07
CA PRO A 238 2.36 2.39 9.91
C PRO A 238 3.38 2.59 8.77
N ASP A 239 4.68 2.51 9.07
CA ASP A 239 5.78 2.56 8.10
C ASP A 239 6.10 1.20 7.46
N GLY A 240 5.41 0.12 7.83
CA GLY A 240 5.66 -1.23 7.32
C GLY A 240 6.80 -1.98 8.00
N THR A 241 7.45 -1.40 9.02
CA THR A 241 8.43 -2.13 9.84
C THR A 241 7.74 -3.08 10.83
N PRO A 242 8.30 -4.26 11.15
CA PRO A 242 7.71 -5.16 12.14
C PRO A 242 7.53 -4.51 13.52
N ASP A 243 6.38 -4.74 14.15
CA ASP A 243 6.13 -4.30 15.52
C ASP A 243 6.61 -5.36 16.52
N SER A 244 7.88 -5.29 16.91
CA SER A 244 8.50 -6.27 17.83
C SER A 244 7.82 -6.42 19.19
N THR A 245 6.91 -5.50 19.58
CA THR A 245 6.11 -5.63 20.80
C THR A 245 4.99 -6.68 20.68
N PHE A 246 4.65 -7.09 19.45
CA PHE A 246 3.61 -8.07 19.15
C PHE A 246 4.19 -9.50 19.15
N GLY A 247 3.71 -10.36 20.04
CA GLY A 247 4.14 -11.77 20.14
C GLY A 247 5.64 -11.99 20.36
N GLY A 248 6.38 -10.96 20.81
CA GLY A 248 7.83 -10.98 21.04
C GLY A 248 8.70 -10.93 19.78
N SER A 249 8.12 -10.81 18.58
CA SER A 249 8.89 -10.81 17.32
C SER A 249 8.24 -10.06 16.15
N GLY A 250 7.12 -9.36 16.37
CA GLY A 250 6.24 -8.88 15.30
C GLY A 250 5.31 -9.96 14.75
N THR A 251 5.45 -11.20 15.23
CA THR A 251 4.56 -12.31 14.87
C THR A 251 3.99 -12.97 16.12
N VAL A 252 2.72 -13.32 16.07
CA VAL A 252 2.08 -14.26 16.99
C VAL A 252 1.89 -15.56 16.23
N HIS A 253 2.67 -16.56 16.64
CA HIS A 253 2.35 -17.95 16.38
C HIS A 253 1.58 -18.46 17.60
N ALA A 254 0.25 -18.45 17.54
CA ALA A 254 -0.59 -18.88 18.66
C ALA A 254 -0.64 -20.41 18.70
N PRO A 255 -0.10 -21.09 19.73
CA PRO A 255 -0.15 -22.55 19.82
C PRO A 255 -1.51 -22.96 20.41
N ILE A 256 -2.61 -22.78 19.65
CA ILE A 256 -3.96 -23.00 20.17
C ILE A 256 -4.79 -23.84 19.20
N ALA A 257 -5.03 -25.09 19.61
CA ALA A 257 -5.69 -26.18 18.90
C ALA A 257 -5.04 -26.60 17.57
N ALA A 258 -4.79 -27.90 17.45
CA ALA A 258 -4.42 -28.50 16.17
C ALA A 258 -5.57 -28.36 15.16
N ASP A 259 -5.26 -27.93 13.93
CA ASP A 259 -6.21 -27.71 12.82
C ASP A 259 -7.15 -26.49 12.98
N GLU A 260 -6.60 -25.35 13.43
CA GLU A 260 -7.26 -24.03 13.33
C GLU A 260 -6.55 -23.12 12.33
N ARG A 261 -7.27 -22.66 11.29
CA ARG A 261 -6.78 -21.71 10.27
C ARG A 261 -7.47 -20.35 10.42
N GLY A 262 -6.73 -19.29 10.74
CA GLY A 262 -7.27 -17.93 10.67
C GLY A 262 -7.65 -17.58 9.23
N THR A 263 -8.88 -17.11 8.99
CA THR A 263 -9.36 -16.78 7.63
C THR A 263 -9.85 -15.36 7.44
N VAL A 264 -10.41 -14.72 8.48
CA VAL A 264 -10.82 -13.31 8.47
C VAL A 264 -10.49 -12.59 9.77
N ILE A 265 -10.20 -11.29 9.71
CA ILE A 265 -9.79 -10.45 10.84
C ILE A 265 -10.53 -9.10 10.86
N ALA A 266 -10.81 -8.57 12.04
CA ALA A 266 -11.35 -7.21 12.22
C ALA A 266 -10.69 -6.48 13.40
N ASP A 267 -10.50 -5.16 13.27
CA ASP A 267 -10.05 -4.30 14.38
C ASP A 267 -11.23 -3.95 15.32
N GLN A 268 -11.10 -4.26 16.61
CA GLN A 268 -11.97 -3.75 17.69
C GLN A 268 -11.34 -2.56 18.44
N GLY A 269 -10.36 -1.89 17.83
CA GLY A 269 -9.69 -0.71 18.35
C GLY A 269 -8.88 -1.02 19.60
N ALA A 270 -9.22 -0.38 20.72
CA ALA A 270 -8.55 -0.59 22.00
C ALA A 270 -8.70 -2.02 22.55
N LYS A 271 -9.72 -2.79 22.13
CA LYS A 271 -9.88 -4.22 22.48
C LYS A 271 -9.00 -5.17 21.65
N GLY A 272 -8.13 -4.64 20.79
CA GLY A 272 -7.27 -5.44 19.90
C GLY A 272 -7.98 -5.88 18.62
N VAL A 273 -7.71 -7.09 18.14
CA VAL A 273 -8.25 -7.66 16.90
C VAL A 273 -9.01 -8.95 17.14
N VAL A 274 -10.08 -9.19 16.39
CA VAL A 274 -10.83 -10.45 16.41
C VAL A 274 -10.58 -11.21 15.11
N VAL A 275 -10.34 -12.51 15.21
CA VAL A 275 -9.99 -13.40 14.10
C VAL A 275 -10.96 -14.58 14.12
N PHE A 276 -11.58 -14.92 12.99
CA PHE A 276 -12.28 -16.20 12.86
C PHE A 276 -11.28 -17.27 12.40
N THR A 277 -11.28 -18.40 13.12
CA THR A 277 -10.48 -19.58 12.81
C THR A 277 -11.38 -20.71 12.33
N GLU A 278 -11.18 -21.15 11.08
CA GLU A 278 -11.82 -22.35 10.53
C GLU A 278 -11.15 -23.59 11.13
N SER A 279 -11.95 -24.61 11.46
CA SER A 279 -11.44 -25.87 12.01
C SER A 279 -12.19 -27.10 11.50
N ASN A 280 -11.57 -28.26 11.67
CA ASN A 280 -12.21 -29.55 11.38
C ASN A 280 -13.30 -29.94 12.38
N ALA A 281 -13.52 -29.16 13.44
CA ALA A 281 -14.49 -29.45 14.51
C ALA A 281 -15.95 -29.45 14.02
N PRO A 282 -16.90 -30.08 14.75
CA PRO A 282 -18.32 -30.15 14.37
C PRO A 282 -19.10 -28.81 14.35
N THR A 283 -18.46 -27.67 14.62
CA THR A 283 -19.00 -26.32 14.45
C THR A 283 -18.36 -25.56 13.25
N GLY A 284 -17.31 -26.11 12.64
CA GLY A 284 -16.56 -25.54 11.52
C GLY A 284 -15.61 -24.38 11.85
N GLY A 285 -15.72 -23.75 13.02
CA GLY A 285 -14.83 -22.67 13.44
C GLY A 285 -15.24 -21.94 14.71
N VAL A 286 -14.40 -21.00 15.15
CA VAL A 286 -14.58 -20.15 16.33
C VAL A 286 -14.04 -18.73 16.05
N LEU A 287 -14.42 -17.75 16.86
CA LEU A 287 -13.72 -16.45 16.89
C LEU A 287 -12.77 -16.40 18.09
N ARG A 288 -11.60 -15.80 17.90
CA ARG A 288 -10.60 -15.52 18.93
C ARG A 288 -10.29 -14.03 18.95
N ARG A 289 -10.10 -13.43 20.13
CA ARG A 289 -9.66 -12.04 20.27
C ARG A 289 -8.23 -11.99 20.77
N TYR A 290 -7.40 -11.16 20.14
CA TYR A 290 -6.00 -10.93 20.48
C TYR A 290 -5.81 -9.45 20.83
N GLN A 291 -5.12 -9.18 21.92
CA GLN A 291 -4.82 -7.84 22.40
C GLN A 291 -3.78 -7.13 21.50
N ALA A 292 -3.52 -5.85 21.78
CA ALA A 292 -2.59 -5.04 20.97
C ALA A 292 -1.11 -5.51 21.00
N ASP A 293 -0.75 -6.33 22.00
CA ASP A 293 0.55 -7.03 22.16
C ASP A 293 0.53 -8.46 21.58
N GLY A 294 -0.60 -8.92 21.06
CA GLY A 294 -0.77 -10.24 20.49
C GLY A 294 -1.09 -11.36 21.47
N SER A 295 -1.23 -11.06 22.77
CA SER A 295 -1.74 -12.03 23.75
C SER A 295 -3.23 -12.35 23.50
N ILE A 296 -3.67 -13.56 23.85
CA ILE A 296 -5.09 -13.93 23.75
C ILE A 296 -5.90 -13.19 24.83
N ASP A 297 -6.99 -12.52 24.43
CA ASP A 297 -7.88 -11.88 25.40
C ASP A 297 -8.80 -12.91 26.06
N SER A 298 -8.38 -13.43 27.21
CA SER A 298 -9.15 -14.42 27.99
C SER A 298 -10.58 -14.00 28.35
N ALA A 299 -10.91 -12.69 28.34
CA ALA A 299 -12.25 -12.18 28.63
C ALA A 299 -13.22 -12.26 27.44
N PHE A 300 -12.74 -12.59 26.24
CA PHE A 300 -13.59 -12.77 25.05
C PHE A 300 -14.22 -14.17 25.02
N GLY A 301 -15.55 -14.24 24.88
CA GLY A 301 -16.29 -15.50 24.87
C GLY A 301 -16.06 -16.31 26.15
N SER A 302 -15.53 -17.52 26.00
CA SER A 302 -15.03 -18.37 27.10
C SER A 302 -13.53 -18.60 26.91
N GLY A 303 -12.70 -17.97 27.74
CA GLY A 303 -11.24 -18.15 27.71
C GLY A 303 -10.58 -17.69 26.41
N GLY A 304 -11.06 -16.58 25.83
CA GLY A 304 -10.60 -16.04 24.55
C GLY A 304 -11.18 -16.72 23.31
N THR A 305 -12.21 -17.54 23.47
CA THR A 305 -12.85 -18.29 22.38
C THR A 305 -14.36 -18.07 22.37
N ALA A 306 -14.90 -17.56 21.27
CA ALA A 306 -16.33 -17.45 21.02
C ALA A 306 -16.78 -18.50 19.99
N THR A 307 -17.83 -19.24 20.31
CA THR A 307 -18.39 -20.29 19.45
C THR A 307 -19.58 -19.76 18.64
N LEU A 308 -19.76 -20.28 17.44
CA LEU A 308 -20.95 -20.03 16.63
C LEU A 308 -22.16 -20.83 17.15
N PRO A 309 -23.41 -20.41 16.87
CA PRO A 309 -24.60 -21.17 17.20
C PRO A 309 -24.54 -22.60 16.63
N ALA A 310 -24.94 -23.60 17.42
CA ALA A 310 -24.82 -25.03 17.03
C ALA A 310 -25.54 -25.38 15.70
N ALA A 311 -26.55 -24.60 15.31
CA ALA A 311 -27.22 -24.72 14.02
C ALA A 311 -26.31 -24.46 12.80
N ALA A 312 -25.12 -23.87 12.99
CA ALA A 312 -24.19 -23.55 11.91
C ALA A 312 -23.52 -24.75 11.25
N LYS A 313 -23.48 -25.95 11.90
CA LYS A 313 -22.79 -27.19 11.46
C LYS A 313 -21.34 -27.00 11.02
N LYS A 314 -21.11 -26.45 9.82
CA LYS A 314 -19.82 -25.88 9.42
C LYS A 314 -20.05 -24.50 8.82
N PHE A 315 -19.22 -23.55 9.22
CA PHE A 315 -19.22 -22.18 8.72
C PHE A 315 -17.88 -21.90 8.05
N SER A 316 -17.90 -21.31 6.85
CA SER A 316 -16.71 -20.72 6.21
C SER A 316 -16.94 -19.22 6.04
N ALA A 317 -16.03 -18.42 6.59
CA ALA A 317 -16.19 -16.97 6.63
C ALA A 317 -15.51 -16.29 5.44
N ARG A 318 -16.11 -15.20 4.99
CA ARG A 318 -15.58 -14.31 3.94
C ARG A 318 -15.39 -12.88 4.41
N ASN A 319 -16.14 -12.46 5.43
CA ASN A 319 -15.96 -11.16 6.05
C ASN A 319 -16.30 -11.23 7.54
N LEU A 320 -15.58 -10.45 8.35
CA LEU A 320 -15.87 -10.17 9.75
C LEU A 320 -15.87 -8.65 9.91
N VAL A 321 -17.00 -8.09 10.38
CA VAL A 321 -17.15 -6.64 10.57
C VAL A 321 -17.50 -6.33 12.01
N VAL A 322 -16.88 -5.30 12.57
CA VAL A 322 -17.33 -4.66 13.81
C VAL A 322 -18.37 -3.60 13.44
N GLN A 323 -19.60 -3.78 13.93
CA GLN A 323 -20.69 -2.83 13.75
C GLN A 323 -20.50 -1.58 14.63
N SER A 324 -21.24 -0.51 14.35
CA SER A 324 -21.14 0.75 15.10
C SER A 324 -21.60 0.65 16.57
N ASP A 325 -22.38 -0.36 16.93
CA ASP A 325 -22.74 -0.71 18.31
C ASP A 325 -21.72 -1.67 18.97
N GLY A 326 -20.59 -1.93 18.30
CA GLY A 326 -19.52 -2.83 18.73
C GLY A 326 -19.77 -4.31 18.48
N LYS A 327 -20.97 -4.72 17.98
CA LYS A 327 -21.26 -6.13 17.69
C LYS A 327 -20.40 -6.66 16.55
N LEU A 328 -20.18 -7.97 16.57
CA LEU A 328 -19.41 -8.69 15.57
C LEU A 328 -20.36 -9.39 14.59
N LEU A 329 -20.23 -9.10 13.31
CA LEU A 329 -21.00 -9.76 12.26
C LEU A 329 -20.06 -10.57 11.37
N LEU A 330 -20.24 -11.89 11.39
CA LEU A 330 -19.48 -12.86 10.60
C LEU A 330 -20.35 -13.31 9.43
N ALA A 331 -19.89 -13.06 8.20
CA ALA A 331 -20.63 -13.37 6.97
C ALA A 331 -19.82 -14.29 6.06
N GLY A 332 -20.53 -15.21 5.40
CA GLY A 332 -19.92 -16.24 4.56
C GLY A 332 -20.93 -17.30 4.13
N SER A 333 -20.57 -18.56 4.28
CA SER A 333 -21.43 -19.71 3.93
C SER A 333 -21.50 -20.70 5.08
N ALA A 334 -22.64 -21.37 5.27
CA ALA A 334 -22.80 -22.43 6.25
C ALA A 334 -23.51 -23.67 5.67
N LEU A 335 -23.23 -24.84 6.24
CA LEU A 335 -23.96 -26.06 5.92
C LEU A 335 -25.37 -26.05 6.53
N ASN A 336 -26.38 -26.16 5.67
CA ASN A 336 -27.78 -26.20 6.09
C ASN A 336 -28.18 -27.57 6.69
N ALA A 337 -29.46 -27.74 7.08
CA ALA A 337 -29.98 -28.99 7.63
C ALA A 337 -29.76 -30.21 6.71
N SER A 338 -29.79 -30.01 5.39
CA SER A 338 -29.58 -31.02 4.34
C SER A 338 -28.11 -31.19 3.90
N ASN A 339 -27.16 -30.49 4.53
CA ASN A 339 -25.73 -30.46 4.19
C ASN A 339 -25.38 -29.81 2.84
N ASN A 340 -26.23 -28.93 2.30
CA ASN A 340 -25.81 -28.01 1.23
C ASN A 340 -25.20 -26.76 1.85
N TRP A 341 -24.18 -26.19 1.21
CA TRP A 341 -23.71 -24.85 1.56
C TRP A 341 -24.73 -23.80 1.11
N ASN A 342 -25.08 -22.87 1.99
CA ASN A 342 -25.84 -21.67 1.63
C ASN A 342 -25.20 -20.43 2.25
N PHE A 343 -25.51 -19.25 1.70
CA PHE A 343 -25.10 -17.98 2.30
C PHE A 343 -25.57 -17.90 3.76
N ALA A 344 -24.70 -17.43 4.65
CA ALA A 344 -24.99 -17.39 6.08
C ALA A 344 -24.35 -16.17 6.76
N VAL A 345 -25.02 -15.69 7.80
CA VAL A 345 -24.54 -14.61 8.66
C VAL A 345 -24.80 -14.95 10.12
N ALA A 346 -23.76 -14.86 10.94
CA ALA A 346 -23.87 -14.93 12.39
C ALA A 346 -23.58 -13.57 13.02
N ARG A 347 -24.27 -13.24 14.12
CA ARG A 347 -23.99 -12.03 14.91
C ARG A 347 -23.69 -12.39 16.36
N LEU A 348 -22.62 -11.78 16.89
CA LEU A 348 -22.20 -11.88 18.27
C LEU A 348 -22.10 -10.47 18.87
N SER A 349 -22.20 -10.38 20.18
CA SER A 349 -21.83 -9.19 20.96
C SER A 349 -20.35 -8.83 20.80
N ALA A 350 -19.99 -7.61 21.21
CA ALA A 350 -18.62 -7.13 21.21
C ALA A 350 -17.63 -8.04 21.94
N ASP A 351 -18.10 -8.83 22.92
CA ASP A 351 -17.31 -9.69 23.78
C ASP A 351 -17.58 -11.19 23.55
N GLY A 352 -18.10 -11.54 22.36
CA GLY A 352 -18.08 -12.92 21.85
C GLY A 352 -19.25 -13.80 22.29
N GLN A 353 -20.24 -13.27 23.02
CA GLN A 353 -21.50 -13.98 23.29
C GLN A 353 -22.44 -13.86 22.08
N ILE A 354 -23.17 -14.93 21.75
CA ILE A 354 -24.14 -14.96 20.64
C ILE A 354 -25.22 -13.89 20.82
N ASP A 355 -25.50 -13.09 19.77
CA ASP A 355 -26.59 -12.12 19.81
C ASP A 355 -27.92 -12.79 19.43
N SER A 356 -28.63 -13.28 20.45
CA SER A 356 -29.96 -13.91 20.30
C SER A 356 -31.04 -12.99 19.71
N THR A 357 -30.81 -11.68 19.61
CA THR A 357 -31.74 -10.73 18.96
C THR A 357 -31.58 -10.68 17.43
N PHE A 358 -30.57 -11.35 16.88
CA PHE A 358 -30.36 -11.47 15.44
C PHE A 358 -30.92 -12.78 14.90
N ALA A 359 -31.78 -12.70 13.88
CA ALA A 359 -32.39 -13.84 13.21
C ALA A 359 -32.88 -14.94 14.18
N ALA A 360 -32.65 -16.23 13.87
CA ALA A 360 -33.02 -17.35 14.72
C ALA A 360 -31.86 -17.70 15.66
N GLY A 361 -31.72 -16.97 16.77
CA GLY A 361 -30.73 -17.29 17.82
C GLY A 361 -29.28 -16.95 17.43
N GLY A 362 -29.07 -15.81 16.75
CA GLY A 362 -27.76 -15.29 16.37
C GLY A 362 -27.22 -15.79 15.04
N LEU A 363 -27.98 -16.57 14.28
CA LEU A 363 -27.62 -17.09 12.96
C LEU A 363 -28.79 -16.98 11.98
N VAL A 364 -28.49 -16.60 10.74
CA VAL A 364 -29.32 -16.87 9.57
C VAL A 364 -28.52 -17.72 8.57
N VAL A 365 -29.14 -18.78 8.07
CA VAL A 365 -28.71 -19.51 6.87
C VAL A 365 -29.79 -19.27 5.83
N VAL A 366 -29.44 -18.59 4.73
CA VAL A 366 -30.42 -18.10 3.76
C VAL A 366 -30.83 -19.24 2.84
N ALA A 367 -32.05 -19.77 3.03
CA ALA A 367 -32.53 -20.97 2.34
C ALA A 367 -32.33 -20.90 0.81
N GLY A 368 -31.75 -21.96 0.25
CA GLY A 368 -31.51 -22.13 -1.18
C GLY A 368 -31.77 -23.58 -1.61
N THR A 369 -32.08 -23.77 -2.90
CA THR A 369 -32.38 -25.09 -3.48
C THR A 369 -31.14 -25.82 -4.00
N VAL A 370 -30.01 -25.14 -4.07
CA VAL A 370 -28.71 -25.64 -4.57
C VAL A 370 -27.59 -25.17 -3.63
N CYS A 371 -26.33 -25.48 -3.96
CA CYS A 371 -25.18 -24.97 -3.22
C CYS A 371 -24.96 -23.48 -3.55
N GLU A 372 -24.69 -22.67 -2.53
CA GLU A 372 -24.40 -21.25 -2.68
C GLU A 372 -23.18 -20.90 -1.81
N LEU A 373 -22.12 -20.39 -2.44
CA LEU A 373 -20.87 -20.03 -1.79
C LEU A 373 -20.67 -18.53 -1.87
N ALA A 374 -20.58 -17.88 -0.71
CA ALA A 374 -20.19 -16.48 -0.62
C ALA A 374 -18.71 -16.31 -0.99
N ASN A 375 -18.41 -15.21 -1.68
CA ASN A 375 -17.06 -14.73 -1.97
C ASN A 375 -16.75 -13.46 -1.18
N GLU A 376 -17.70 -12.53 -1.09
CA GLU A 376 -17.57 -11.28 -0.34
C GLU A 376 -18.88 -10.93 0.37
N ALA A 377 -18.78 -10.22 1.50
CA ALA A 377 -19.91 -9.61 2.19
C ALA A 377 -19.54 -8.21 2.71
N ARG A 378 -20.53 -7.32 2.83
CA ARG A 378 -20.37 -5.95 3.35
C ARG A 378 -21.62 -5.55 4.14
N ILE A 379 -21.47 -4.62 5.09
CA ILE A 379 -22.58 -3.98 5.79
C ILE A 379 -22.67 -2.52 5.34
N ASN A 380 -23.88 -2.04 5.06
CA ASN A 380 -24.13 -0.64 4.74
C ASN A 380 -24.29 0.21 6.02
N THR A 381 -24.18 1.53 5.91
CA THR A 381 -24.36 2.49 7.00
C THR A 381 -25.73 2.40 7.70
N ASN A 382 -26.78 1.98 6.99
CA ASN A 382 -28.11 1.72 7.54
C ASN A 382 -28.25 0.32 8.21
N GLY A 383 -27.16 -0.45 8.31
CA GLY A 383 -27.11 -1.79 8.88
C GLY A 383 -27.57 -2.93 7.94
N SER A 384 -28.00 -2.65 6.70
CA SER A 384 -28.35 -3.73 5.76
C SER A 384 -27.09 -4.52 5.36
N ILE A 385 -27.21 -5.84 5.31
CA ILE A 385 -26.10 -6.75 5.03
C ILE A 385 -26.24 -7.25 3.59
N MET A 386 -25.16 -7.21 2.83
CA MET A 386 -25.10 -7.71 1.45
C MET A 386 -24.06 -8.83 1.37
N LEU A 387 -24.38 -9.88 0.62
CA LEU A 387 -23.47 -10.96 0.28
C LEU A 387 -23.46 -11.15 -1.23
N VAL A 388 -22.29 -11.46 -1.79
CA VAL A 388 -22.13 -11.87 -3.19
C VAL A 388 -21.31 -13.15 -3.28
N GLY A 389 -21.55 -13.90 -4.34
CA GLY A 389 -20.84 -15.13 -4.61
C GLY A 389 -21.43 -15.86 -5.80
N GLU A 390 -21.69 -17.14 -5.60
CA GLU A 390 -22.19 -18.04 -6.63
C GLU A 390 -23.30 -18.93 -6.10
N SER A 391 -24.14 -19.41 -7.02
CA SER A 391 -24.97 -20.60 -6.85
C SER A 391 -24.60 -21.64 -7.90
N HIS A 392 -24.50 -22.92 -7.52
CA HIS A 392 -24.25 -24.03 -8.43
C HIS A 392 -24.97 -25.29 -7.94
N ASP A 393 -25.33 -26.20 -8.84
CA ASP A 393 -25.69 -27.57 -8.45
C ASP A 393 -24.47 -28.21 -7.77
N CYS A 394 -24.62 -28.65 -6.52
CA CYS A 394 -23.58 -29.26 -5.69
C CYS A 394 -22.87 -30.46 -6.37
N TYR A 395 -23.48 -31.03 -7.42
CA TYR A 395 -22.96 -32.17 -8.18
C TYR A 395 -22.48 -31.82 -9.61
N ASP A 396 -22.71 -30.59 -10.10
CA ASP A 396 -22.21 -30.11 -11.40
C ASP A 396 -21.26 -28.90 -11.26
N PRO A 397 -19.93 -29.12 -11.37
CA PRO A 397 -18.91 -28.07 -11.28
C PRO A 397 -18.82 -27.17 -12.52
N GLN A 398 -19.82 -27.16 -13.41
CA GLN A 398 -19.95 -26.16 -14.49
C GLN A 398 -21.15 -25.22 -14.32
N SER A 399 -22.01 -25.47 -13.33
CA SER A 399 -23.31 -24.80 -13.15
C SER A 399 -23.26 -23.47 -12.35
N TYR A 400 -22.09 -22.83 -12.22
CA TYR A 400 -21.96 -21.56 -11.48
C TYR A 400 -22.79 -20.45 -12.12
N GLN A 401 -23.63 -19.79 -11.33
CA GLN A 401 -24.32 -18.54 -11.65
C GLN A 401 -23.97 -17.49 -10.57
N PRO A 402 -23.71 -16.22 -10.93
CA PRO A 402 -23.39 -15.20 -9.95
C PRO A 402 -24.63 -14.84 -9.13
N LEU A 403 -24.53 -14.94 -7.81
CA LEU A 403 -25.63 -14.74 -6.87
C LEU A 403 -25.32 -13.58 -5.92
N MET A 404 -26.32 -12.74 -5.67
CA MET A 404 -26.31 -11.70 -4.64
C MET A 404 -27.47 -11.92 -3.66
N ALA A 405 -27.26 -11.64 -2.38
CA ALA A 405 -28.31 -11.64 -1.37
C ALA A 405 -28.26 -10.37 -0.50
N LYS A 406 -29.43 -9.92 -0.08
CA LYS A 406 -29.62 -8.77 0.81
C LYS A 406 -30.41 -9.17 2.04
N LEU A 407 -29.88 -8.83 3.21
CA LEU A 407 -30.53 -9.03 4.50
C LEU A 407 -30.75 -7.68 5.18
N THR A 408 -31.83 -7.60 5.95
CA THR A 408 -32.13 -6.51 6.88
C THR A 408 -31.13 -6.47 8.05
N PRO A 409 -31.05 -5.36 8.82
CA PRO A 409 -30.20 -5.28 10.02
C PRO A 409 -30.52 -6.32 11.12
N THR A 410 -31.67 -6.99 11.05
CA THR A 410 -32.08 -8.08 11.95
C THR A 410 -31.77 -9.48 11.39
N GLY A 411 -31.22 -9.57 10.18
CA GLY A 411 -30.81 -10.83 9.54
C GLY A 411 -31.89 -11.51 8.70
N ALA A 412 -33.11 -10.96 8.66
CA ALA A 412 -34.14 -11.46 7.75
C ALA A 412 -33.80 -11.10 6.28
N PRO A 413 -34.04 -11.98 5.29
CA PRO A 413 -33.91 -11.63 3.88
C PRO A 413 -34.79 -10.42 3.50
N ASP A 414 -34.25 -9.47 2.74
CA ASP A 414 -34.99 -8.27 2.35
C ASP A 414 -36.05 -8.61 1.29
N PRO A 415 -37.36 -8.49 1.58
CA PRO A 415 -38.42 -8.87 0.65
C PRO A 415 -38.46 -7.98 -0.60
N ASN A 416 -37.79 -6.83 -0.60
CA ASN A 416 -37.72 -5.90 -1.73
C ASN A 416 -36.52 -6.15 -2.65
N PHE A 417 -35.73 -7.20 -2.40
CA PHE A 417 -34.54 -7.52 -3.17
C PHE A 417 -34.68 -8.87 -3.89
N GLY A 418 -34.76 -8.81 -5.21
CA GLY A 418 -34.94 -9.95 -6.09
C GLY A 418 -36.13 -10.84 -5.68
N THR A 419 -35.88 -12.14 -5.54
CA THR A 419 -36.83 -13.12 -5.01
C THR A 419 -36.36 -13.59 -3.64
N GLN A 420 -37.16 -13.38 -2.59
CA GLN A 420 -36.84 -13.80 -1.21
C GLN A 420 -35.47 -13.29 -0.69
N GLY A 421 -35.12 -12.04 -1.03
CA GLY A 421 -33.83 -11.44 -0.64
C GLY A 421 -32.63 -11.92 -1.43
N LYS A 422 -32.83 -12.61 -2.57
CA LYS A 422 -31.79 -13.09 -3.48
C LYS A 422 -32.01 -12.63 -4.91
N SER A 423 -30.94 -12.28 -5.62
CA SER A 423 -30.98 -11.98 -7.05
C SER A 423 -29.85 -12.69 -7.79
N LEU A 424 -30.20 -13.37 -8.88
CA LEU A 424 -29.23 -13.89 -9.85
C LEU A 424 -28.83 -12.76 -10.78
N LEU A 425 -27.53 -12.59 -10.98
CA LEU A 425 -26.98 -11.63 -11.92
C LEU A 425 -26.78 -12.32 -13.28
N PHE A 426 -27.01 -11.61 -14.39
CA PHE A 426 -26.70 -12.03 -15.77
C PHE A 426 -26.99 -13.50 -16.17
N ALA A 427 -28.24 -13.80 -16.55
CA ALA A 427 -28.49 -14.94 -17.43
C ALA A 427 -28.09 -14.54 -18.88
N PRO A 428 -27.29 -15.34 -19.63
CA PRO A 428 -27.21 -16.80 -19.55
C PRO A 428 -25.80 -17.40 -19.35
N THR A 429 -24.74 -16.60 -19.17
CA THR A 429 -23.37 -17.11 -19.05
C THR A 429 -23.04 -17.50 -17.61
N SER A 430 -22.62 -18.75 -17.42
CA SER A 430 -22.08 -19.22 -16.13
C SER A 430 -21.00 -18.27 -15.60
N GLY A 431 -20.96 -18.05 -14.28
CA GLY A 431 -19.94 -17.24 -13.61
C GLY A 431 -20.17 -17.03 -12.12
N GLN A 432 -19.35 -16.18 -11.52
CA GLN A 432 -19.28 -15.89 -10.08
C GLN A 432 -19.32 -14.37 -9.85
N ALA A 433 -19.89 -13.92 -8.72
CA ALA A 433 -19.65 -12.56 -8.24
C ALA A 433 -18.50 -12.60 -7.22
N HIS A 434 -17.46 -11.79 -7.42
CA HIS A 434 -16.26 -11.80 -6.57
C HIS A 434 -16.30 -10.73 -5.49
N ALA A 435 -16.65 -9.49 -5.86
CA ALA A 435 -16.62 -8.32 -4.99
C ALA A 435 -17.74 -7.34 -5.32
N PHE A 436 -18.06 -6.43 -4.40
CA PHE A 436 -19.02 -5.36 -4.67
C PHE A 436 -18.80 -4.11 -3.82
N LEU A 437 -19.40 -3.01 -4.24
CA LEU A 437 -19.47 -1.76 -3.49
C LEU A 437 -20.92 -1.27 -3.41
N PHE A 438 -21.24 -0.59 -2.30
CA PHE A 438 -22.47 0.19 -2.20
C PHE A 438 -22.33 1.50 -2.98
N GLU A 439 -23.29 1.81 -3.84
CA GLU A 439 -23.46 3.10 -4.49
C GLU A 439 -24.60 3.89 -3.83
N PRO A 440 -24.32 5.04 -3.20
CA PRO A 440 -25.37 5.90 -2.66
C PRO A 440 -26.35 6.37 -3.75
N PRO A 441 -27.67 6.43 -3.47
CA PRO A 441 -28.29 6.16 -2.17
C PRO A 441 -28.58 4.67 -1.89
N SER A 442 -28.76 3.84 -2.92
CA SER A 442 -29.23 2.45 -2.75
C SER A 442 -28.80 1.44 -3.84
N SER A 443 -27.93 1.81 -4.77
CA SER A 443 -27.47 0.90 -5.84
C SER A 443 -26.20 0.13 -5.40
N PHE A 444 -25.72 -0.78 -6.25
CA PHE A 444 -24.52 -1.57 -6.01
C PHE A 444 -23.69 -1.67 -7.28
N ILE A 445 -22.37 -1.65 -7.14
CA ILE A 445 -21.45 -2.05 -8.21
C ILE A 445 -20.95 -3.44 -7.89
N VAL A 446 -21.10 -4.37 -8.82
CA VAL A 446 -20.70 -5.77 -8.64
C VAL A 446 -19.63 -6.14 -9.65
N LEU A 447 -18.55 -6.75 -9.17
CA LEU A 447 -17.54 -7.39 -9.99
C LEU A 447 -17.96 -8.84 -10.24
N THR A 448 -18.33 -9.13 -11.48
CA THR A 448 -18.77 -10.46 -11.94
C THR A 448 -17.72 -11.10 -12.86
N GLY A 449 -17.63 -12.42 -12.89
CA GLY A 449 -16.55 -13.13 -13.58
C GLY A 449 -16.88 -14.54 -14.08
N LYS A 450 -16.74 -14.74 -15.39
CA LYS A 450 -16.16 -15.95 -16.04
C LYS A 450 -15.58 -15.53 -17.38
N GLY A 451 -14.25 -15.45 -17.47
CA GLY A 451 -13.55 -14.87 -18.62
C GLY A 451 -13.03 -13.46 -18.31
N LEU A 452 -13.16 -12.52 -19.25
CA LEU A 452 -12.88 -11.10 -18.99
C LEU A 452 -13.91 -10.59 -17.98
N GLY A 453 -13.49 -10.32 -16.73
CA GLY A 453 -14.39 -9.89 -15.67
C GLY A 453 -15.13 -8.60 -16.03
N THR A 454 -16.39 -8.53 -15.64
CA THR A 454 -17.31 -7.43 -15.97
C THR A 454 -17.71 -6.68 -14.72
N LEU A 455 -17.68 -5.35 -14.79
CA LEU A 455 -18.26 -4.50 -13.76
C LEU A 455 -19.73 -4.25 -14.11
N SER A 456 -20.61 -4.30 -13.12
CA SER A 456 -22.06 -4.26 -13.35
C SER A 456 -22.75 -3.39 -12.31
N LEU A 457 -23.62 -2.48 -12.75
CA LEU A 457 -24.42 -1.63 -11.88
C LEU A 457 -25.78 -2.30 -11.62
N VAL A 458 -25.98 -2.71 -10.37
CA VAL A 458 -27.18 -3.38 -9.89
C VAL A 458 -28.00 -2.38 -9.07
N ASP A 459 -29.31 -2.30 -9.29
CA ASP A 459 -30.18 -1.39 -8.54
C ASP A 459 -30.52 -1.90 -7.12
N SER A 460 -31.25 -1.08 -6.37
CA SER A 460 -31.67 -1.38 -5.00
C SER A 460 -32.57 -2.60 -4.84
N ALA A 461 -33.19 -3.06 -5.94
CA ALA A 461 -34.03 -4.25 -6.01
C ALA A 461 -33.25 -5.49 -6.49
N GLY A 462 -31.94 -5.36 -6.76
CA GLY A 462 -31.09 -6.46 -7.20
C GLY A 462 -31.12 -6.72 -8.70
N LYS A 463 -31.70 -5.82 -9.50
CA LYS A 463 -31.76 -5.96 -10.95
C LYS A 463 -30.53 -5.29 -11.59
N ASP A 464 -29.90 -5.96 -12.55
CA ASP A 464 -28.88 -5.31 -13.38
C ASP A 464 -29.48 -4.17 -14.22
N THR A 465 -28.76 -3.06 -14.26
CA THR A 465 -29.14 -1.85 -14.99
C THR A 465 -28.12 -1.43 -16.04
N GLN A 466 -26.84 -1.83 -15.90
CA GLN A 466 -25.77 -1.43 -16.80
C GLN A 466 -24.52 -2.30 -16.63
N THR A 467 -24.03 -2.90 -17.71
CA THR A 467 -22.65 -3.42 -17.77
C THR A 467 -21.68 -2.25 -17.97
N LEU A 468 -20.85 -1.99 -16.96
CA LEU A 468 -19.80 -0.97 -16.94
C LEU A 468 -18.51 -1.53 -17.57
N GLY A 469 -18.48 -1.51 -18.90
CA GLY A 469 -17.30 -1.84 -19.68
C GLY A 469 -17.02 -3.34 -19.84
N VAL A 470 -16.65 -3.72 -21.06
CA VAL A 470 -15.74 -4.85 -21.28
C VAL A 470 -14.34 -4.23 -21.31
N PHE A 471 -13.43 -4.69 -20.46
CA PHE A 471 -12.07 -4.16 -20.42
C PHE A 471 -11.32 -4.57 -21.70
N GLY A 472 -11.37 -3.68 -22.69
CA GLY A 472 -10.91 -3.93 -24.06
C GLY A 472 -9.38 -3.98 -24.15
N SER A 473 -8.88 -4.96 -24.92
CA SER A 473 -7.47 -5.31 -25.19
C SER A 473 -6.56 -5.59 -23.97
N VAL A 474 -6.86 -5.06 -22.79
CA VAL A 474 -6.25 -5.47 -21.53
C VAL A 474 -6.95 -6.74 -21.06
N THR A 475 -6.28 -7.89 -21.21
CA THR A 475 -6.73 -9.16 -20.65
C THR A 475 -6.99 -8.97 -19.16
N PHE A 476 -8.27 -8.94 -18.77
CA PHE A 476 -8.63 -8.91 -17.36
C PHE A 476 -7.96 -10.12 -16.69
N PRO A 477 -7.32 -9.95 -15.53
CA PRO A 477 -6.79 -11.08 -14.80
C PRO A 477 -7.91 -12.09 -14.59
N GLN A 478 -7.61 -13.39 -14.65
CA GLN A 478 -8.58 -14.44 -14.27
C GLN A 478 -8.94 -14.37 -12.76
N HIS A 479 -8.41 -13.36 -12.05
CA HIS A 479 -8.44 -13.16 -10.60
C HIS A 479 -8.47 -11.66 -10.23
N ALA A 480 -9.32 -10.84 -10.85
CA ALA A 480 -9.73 -9.58 -10.20
C ALA A 480 -10.62 -9.94 -9.01
N THR A 481 -10.15 -9.70 -7.79
CA THR A 481 -10.79 -10.27 -6.59
C THR A 481 -11.48 -9.24 -5.71
N HIS A 482 -11.08 -7.97 -5.75
CA HIS A 482 -11.54 -6.96 -4.80
C HIS A 482 -11.83 -5.61 -5.45
N LEU A 483 -12.86 -4.96 -4.92
CA LEU A 483 -13.18 -3.55 -5.10
C LEU A 483 -13.09 -2.83 -3.76
N ILE A 484 -12.68 -1.57 -3.76
CA ILE A 484 -12.76 -0.69 -2.59
C ILE A 484 -13.04 0.76 -3.02
N ARG A 485 -13.84 1.49 -2.22
CA ARG A 485 -14.12 2.92 -2.42
C ARG A 485 -13.16 3.76 -1.59
N GLN A 486 -12.63 4.81 -2.18
CA GLN A 486 -11.77 5.80 -1.54
C GLN A 486 -12.60 6.89 -0.84
N GLY A 487 -12.00 7.64 0.07
CA GLY A 487 -12.69 8.73 0.81
C GLY A 487 -13.19 9.88 -0.07
N ASP A 488 -12.66 10.03 -1.27
CA ASP A 488 -13.09 11.00 -2.30
C ASP A 488 -14.07 10.39 -3.33
N ASN A 489 -14.66 9.23 -3.01
CA ASN A 489 -15.56 8.44 -3.85
C ASN A 489 -14.97 7.83 -5.12
N LYS A 490 -13.65 7.95 -5.38
CA LYS A 490 -13.00 7.14 -6.41
C LYS A 490 -13.11 5.64 -6.08
N ILE A 491 -13.07 4.80 -7.10
CA ILE A 491 -13.17 3.34 -6.97
C ILE A 491 -11.87 2.71 -7.42
N LEU A 492 -11.34 1.78 -6.63
CA LEU A 492 -10.12 1.05 -6.91
C LEU A 492 -10.45 -0.44 -7.06
N ALA A 493 -10.11 -1.00 -8.22
CA ALA A 493 -10.22 -2.42 -8.53
C ALA A 493 -8.82 -3.05 -8.57
N VAL A 494 -8.67 -4.25 -8.01
CA VAL A 494 -7.37 -4.95 -7.94
C VAL A 494 -7.47 -6.42 -8.35
N GLY A 495 -6.48 -6.85 -9.13
CA GLY A 495 -6.26 -8.24 -9.52
C GLY A 495 -4.79 -8.52 -9.84
N PHE A 496 -4.48 -9.74 -10.29
CA PHE A 496 -3.11 -10.16 -10.58
C PHE A 496 -3.01 -11.11 -11.78
N VAL A 497 -1.86 -11.08 -12.47
CA VAL A 497 -1.50 -11.99 -13.57
C VAL A 497 -0.07 -12.49 -13.33
N GLY A 498 0.07 -13.76 -12.94
CA GLY A 498 1.37 -14.33 -12.58
C GLY A 498 1.99 -13.59 -11.39
N GLU A 499 3.14 -12.97 -11.59
CA GLU A 499 3.86 -12.19 -10.56
C GLU A 499 3.43 -10.72 -10.51
N HIS A 500 2.55 -10.29 -11.41
CA HIS A 500 2.13 -8.90 -11.56
C HIS A 500 0.81 -8.59 -10.85
N ILE A 501 0.80 -7.49 -10.11
CA ILE A 501 -0.41 -6.81 -9.63
C ILE A 501 -0.89 -5.86 -10.72
N LEU A 502 -2.21 -5.75 -10.89
CA LEU A 502 -2.87 -4.66 -11.59
C LEU A 502 -3.78 -3.91 -10.61
N LEU A 503 -3.52 -2.61 -10.44
CA LEU A 503 -4.44 -1.65 -9.83
C LEU A 503 -5.11 -0.84 -10.95
N THR A 504 -6.43 -0.67 -10.90
CA THR A 504 -7.18 0.20 -11.83
C THR A 504 -8.07 1.15 -11.04
N ARG A 505 -7.94 2.46 -11.26
CA ARG A 505 -8.73 3.48 -10.55
C ARG A 505 -9.76 4.14 -11.46
N PHE A 506 -10.96 4.31 -10.95
CA PHE A 506 -12.07 5.01 -11.60
C PHE A 506 -12.47 6.25 -10.81
N LEU A 507 -12.91 7.27 -11.53
CA LEU A 507 -13.60 8.44 -10.99
C LEU A 507 -15.01 8.05 -10.49
N PRO A 508 -15.68 8.90 -9.69
CA PRO A 508 -17.03 8.62 -9.19
C PRO A 508 -18.11 8.46 -10.27
N ASP A 509 -17.84 8.85 -11.52
CA ASP A 509 -18.71 8.66 -12.69
C ASP A 509 -18.35 7.39 -13.52
N PHE A 510 -17.54 6.51 -12.93
CA PHE A 510 -17.06 5.24 -13.49
C PHE A 510 -16.15 5.37 -14.71
N LYS A 511 -15.71 6.59 -15.08
CA LYS A 511 -14.63 6.77 -16.05
C LYS A 511 -13.29 6.40 -15.42
N LEU A 512 -12.38 5.91 -16.25
CA LEU A 512 -11.00 5.59 -15.87
C LEU A 512 -10.26 6.87 -15.44
N ASP A 513 -9.62 6.88 -14.26
CA ASP A 513 -8.92 8.06 -13.73
C ASP A 513 -7.53 8.20 -14.36
N GLY A 514 -7.43 8.91 -15.48
CA GLY A 514 -6.17 9.12 -16.21
C GLY A 514 -5.01 9.71 -15.41
N ALA A 515 -5.23 10.23 -14.19
CA ALA A 515 -4.17 10.70 -13.29
C ALA A 515 -3.54 9.59 -12.41
N PHE A 516 -4.07 8.36 -12.45
CA PHE A 516 -3.57 7.20 -11.70
C PHE A 516 -2.69 6.30 -12.58
N GLY A 517 -1.46 6.02 -12.15
CA GLY A 517 -0.50 5.20 -12.89
C GLY A 517 -0.29 5.69 -14.33
N GLU A 518 -0.40 4.77 -15.29
CA GLU A 518 -0.42 5.05 -16.71
C GLU A 518 -1.86 4.95 -17.23
N GLY A 519 -2.50 6.10 -17.46
CA GLY A 519 -3.84 6.17 -18.04
C GLY A 519 -4.97 5.59 -17.18
N GLY A 520 -4.79 5.51 -15.86
CA GLY A 520 -5.74 4.94 -14.89
C GLY A 520 -5.41 3.54 -14.39
N GLN A 521 -4.28 2.97 -14.82
CA GLN A 521 -3.82 1.65 -14.43
C GLN A 521 -2.39 1.67 -13.92
N TYR A 522 -2.08 0.89 -12.90
CA TYR A 522 -0.70 0.64 -12.48
C TYR A 522 -0.43 -0.86 -12.42
N VAL A 523 0.61 -1.29 -13.11
CA VAL A 523 1.08 -2.67 -13.12
C VAL A 523 2.46 -2.73 -12.46
N VAL A 524 2.62 -3.62 -11.48
CA VAL A 524 3.90 -3.83 -10.79
C VAL A 524 4.20 -5.32 -10.67
N SER A 525 5.46 -5.70 -10.89
CA SER A 525 5.92 -7.06 -10.53
C SER A 525 6.26 -7.11 -9.04
N THR A 526 5.80 -8.16 -8.37
CA THR A 526 6.26 -8.48 -7.00
C THR A 526 7.54 -9.32 -6.98
N GLY A 527 8.01 -9.76 -8.15
CA GLY A 527 9.14 -10.71 -8.30
C GLY A 527 8.85 -12.10 -7.74
N SER A 528 7.58 -12.44 -7.53
CA SER A 528 7.13 -13.71 -6.97
C SER A 528 5.69 -14.00 -7.36
N LEU A 529 5.24 -15.25 -7.31
CA LEU A 529 3.81 -15.55 -7.50
C LEU A 529 3.01 -15.15 -6.25
N LEU A 530 1.91 -14.42 -6.44
CA LEU A 530 0.93 -14.19 -5.37
C LEU A 530 -0.14 -15.28 -5.38
N MET A 531 -0.59 -15.69 -4.19
CA MET A 531 -1.57 -16.73 -3.97
C MET A 531 -2.56 -16.36 -2.88
N TYR A 532 -3.75 -16.96 -2.98
CA TYR A 532 -4.92 -16.67 -2.14
C TYR A 532 -5.42 -15.21 -2.28
N GLY A 533 -6.70 -14.99 -1.97
CA GLY A 533 -7.39 -13.74 -2.29
C GLY A 533 -6.66 -12.51 -1.75
N ILE A 534 -6.54 -11.48 -2.57
CA ILE A 534 -5.98 -10.19 -2.16
C ILE A 534 -6.83 -9.59 -1.04
N ARG A 535 -6.25 -8.75 -0.19
CA ARG A 535 -6.98 -7.77 0.60
C ARG A 535 -6.44 -6.38 0.37
N ILE A 536 -7.32 -5.39 0.53
CA ILE A 536 -6.99 -4.00 0.32
C ILE A 536 -7.65 -3.13 1.38
N GLY A 537 -6.92 -2.11 1.83
CA GLY A 537 -7.40 -1.09 2.76
C GLY A 537 -6.65 0.22 2.53
N PHE A 538 -7.05 1.25 3.29
CA PHE A 538 -6.39 2.55 3.29
C PHE A 538 -5.81 2.84 4.67
N GLN A 539 -4.56 3.32 4.69
CA GLN A 539 -4.03 4.03 5.85
C GLN A 539 -4.66 5.43 5.95
N LYS A 540 -4.56 6.07 7.11
CA LYS A 540 -5.17 7.38 7.40
C LYS A 540 -4.67 8.51 6.49
N ASP A 541 -3.47 8.37 5.96
CA ASP A 541 -2.88 9.29 4.96
C ASP A 541 -3.46 9.07 3.55
N GLY A 542 -4.38 8.13 3.38
CA GLY A 542 -5.02 7.77 2.13
C GLY A 542 -4.22 6.79 1.27
N ARG A 543 -3.00 6.37 1.67
CA ARG A 543 -2.21 5.40 0.92
C ARG A 543 -2.89 4.03 0.92
N ILE A 544 -2.75 3.33 -0.20
CA ILE A 544 -3.34 2.00 -0.42
C ILE A 544 -2.40 0.97 0.19
N VAL A 545 -2.89 0.12 1.09
CA VAL A 545 -2.17 -1.08 1.53
C VAL A 545 -2.89 -2.30 0.98
N MET A 546 -2.12 -3.25 0.46
CA MET A 546 -2.62 -4.53 -0.04
C MET A 546 -1.86 -5.69 0.59
N ALA A 547 -2.56 -6.77 0.96
CA ALA A 547 -1.98 -8.00 1.48
C ALA A 547 -2.37 -9.25 0.65
N SER A 548 -1.51 -10.27 0.66
CA SER A 548 -1.70 -11.58 0.01
C SER A 548 -0.70 -12.61 0.56
N THR A 549 -0.80 -13.88 0.15
CA THR A 549 0.31 -14.84 0.35
C THR A 549 1.29 -14.71 -0.82
N LYS A 550 2.58 -14.66 -0.54
CA LYS A 550 3.65 -14.71 -1.54
C LYS A 550 4.26 -16.10 -1.59
N TRP A 551 4.30 -16.73 -2.76
CA TRP A 551 5.02 -17.97 -3.03
C TRP A 551 6.41 -17.61 -3.55
N LEU A 552 7.47 -18.11 -2.93
CA LEU A 552 8.84 -17.82 -3.33
C LEU A 552 9.37 -18.82 -4.37
N PRO A 553 10.21 -18.38 -5.33
CA PRO A 553 10.92 -19.28 -6.24
C PRO A 553 11.81 -20.27 -5.47
N PRO A 554 12.06 -21.49 -5.98
CA PRO A 554 11.93 -21.92 -7.37
C PRO A 554 10.56 -22.50 -7.79
N TYR A 555 9.49 -22.35 -7.01
CA TYR A 555 8.12 -22.85 -7.30
C TYR A 555 7.98 -24.38 -7.49
N THR A 556 9.06 -25.15 -7.31
CA THR A 556 9.03 -26.61 -7.26
C THR A 556 8.71 -27.15 -5.87
N THR A 557 8.86 -26.31 -4.85
CA THR A 557 8.49 -26.57 -3.46
C THR A 557 7.63 -25.41 -2.93
N PRO A 558 6.61 -25.70 -2.11
CA PRO A 558 6.04 -24.72 -1.17
C PRO A 558 7.12 -23.94 -0.43
N SER A 559 6.89 -22.62 -0.38
CA SER A 559 7.70 -21.65 0.35
C SER A 559 6.87 -20.37 0.41
N PHE A 560 5.96 -20.31 1.38
CA PHE A 560 4.95 -19.26 1.49
C PHE A 560 5.29 -18.25 2.59
N ARG A 561 5.00 -16.98 2.30
CA ARG A 561 5.13 -15.84 3.23
C ARG A 561 3.84 -15.04 3.29
N MET A 562 3.55 -14.50 4.46
CA MET A 562 2.58 -13.41 4.57
C MET A 562 3.22 -12.17 3.96
N TRP A 563 2.53 -11.49 3.06
CA TRP A 563 3.10 -10.36 2.31
C TRP A 563 2.11 -9.20 2.22
N ALA A 564 2.63 -7.98 2.20
CA ALA A 564 1.87 -6.79 1.84
C ALA A 564 2.74 -5.74 1.13
N ALA A 565 2.09 -4.80 0.45
CA ALA A 565 2.72 -3.65 -0.19
C ALA A 565 1.89 -2.38 -0.03
N ARG A 566 2.55 -1.22 -0.09
CA ARG A 566 1.90 0.10 -0.04
C ARG A 566 2.09 0.87 -1.33
N PHE A 567 1.05 1.59 -1.74
CA PHE A 567 1.01 2.40 -2.97
C PHE A 567 0.52 3.81 -2.66
N TRP A 568 1.00 4.77 -3.46
CA TRP A 568 0.54 6.15 -3.43
C TRP A 568 -0.90 6.28 -3.92
N ASN A 569 -1.60 7.30 -3.43
CA ASN A 569 -2.94 7.70 -3.84
C ASN A 569 -2.91 9.00 -4.66
#